data_AF-A0A4S4BW09-F1
#
_entry.id   AF-A0A4S4BW09-F1
#
_cell.length_a   1.000
_cell.length_b   1.000
_cell.length_c   1.000
_cell.angle_alpha   90.00
_cell.angle_beta   90.00
_cell.angle_gamma   90.00
#
_symmetry.space_group_name_H-M   'P 1'
#
loop_
_entity.id
_entity.type
_entity.pdbx_description
1 polymer ?
#
loop_
_entity_poly.entity_id
_entity_poly.type
_entity_poly.pdbx_seq_one_letter_code
_entity_poly.pdbx_strand_id
1 'polypeptide(L)' 'MWAIIGMLTTGVVISLFEIPPLVKKRWWREIIAYFLLLSIGMTFAVLLCLKINIPTPINWIEKIYSPVTSFVERILS' A
#
# COMPACT_ATOMS: atom_id res chain seq x y z
N MET A 1 -1.39 4.81 -15.87
CA MET A 1 -0.16 5.60 -15.97
C MET A 1 -0.32 7.00 -15.38
N TRP A 2 -1.37 7.76 -15.76
CA TRP A 2 -1.70 9.09 -15.19
C TRP A 2 -1.80 9.12 -13.65
N ALA A 3 -2.36 8.09 -13.03
CA ALA A 3 -2.46 8.00 -11.56
C ALA A 3 -1.09 7.93 -10.85
N ILE A 4 -0.13 7.20 -11.43
CA ILE A 4 1.23 7.08 -10.87
C ILE A 4 1.96 8.42 -10.96
N ILE A 5 1.80 9.12 -12.08
CA ILE A 5 2.36 10.46 -12.28
C ILE A 5 1.77 11.44 -11.25
N GLY A 6 0.46 11.38 -11.02
CA GLY A 6 -0.21 12.18 -9.99
C GLY A 6 0.29 11.90 -8.58
N MET A 7 0.47 10.63 -8.21
CA MET A 7 1.01 10.24 -6.90
C MET A 7 2.47 10.70 -6.71
N LEU A 8 3.31 10.55 -7.75
CA LEU A 8 4.69 11.03 -7.74
C LEU A 8 4.76 12.55 -7.56
N THR A 9 3.94 13.29 -8.31
CA THR A 9 3.92 14.76 -8.21
C THR A 9 3.46 15.22 -6.84
N THR A 10 2.40 14.62 -6.27
CA THR A 10 1.95 14.95 -4.91
C THR A 10 3.03 14.65 -3.86
N GLY A 11 3.71 13.50 -3.96
CA GLY A 11 4.81 13.15 -3.05
C GLY A 11 6.00 14.11 -3.14
N VAL A 12 6.34 14.60 -4.33
CA VAL A 12 7.39 15.61 -4.54
C VAL A 12 6.98 16.96 -3.96
N VAL A 13 5.74 17.41 -4.20
CA VAL A 13 5.22 18.68 -3.66
C VAL A 13 5.28 18.66 -2.13
N ILE A 14 4.80 17.60 -1.50
CA ILE A 14 4.84 17.44 -0.04
C ILE A 14 6.29 17.45 0.47
N SER A 15 7.18 16.71 -0.20
CA SER A 15 8.62 16.66 0.15
C SER A 15 9.29 18.04 0.09
N LEU A 16 8.91 18.90 -0.86
CA LEU A 16 9.45 20.25 -0.96
C LEU A 16 9.03 21.15 0.20
N PHE A 17 7.90 20.88 0.87
CA PHE A 17 7.48 21.62 2.06
C PHE A 17 8.03 21.03 3.35
N GLU A 18 8.10 19.70 3.48
CA GLU A 18 8.54 19.03 4.72
C GLU A 18 10.07 18.91 4.85
N ILE A 19 10.82 18.59 3.78
CA ILE A 19 12.27 18.38 3.88
C ILE A 19 13.06 19.65 4.29
N PRO A 20 12.85 20.85 3.71
CA PRO A 20 13.66 22.02 4.07
C PRO A 20 13.61 22.43 5.55
N PRO A 21 12.45 22.47 6.25
CA PRO A 21 12.43 22.78 7.67
C PRO A 21 13.09 21.68 8.52
N LEU A 22 12.98 20.41 8.14
CA LEU A 22 13.63 19.29 8.84
C LEU A 22 15.16 19.33 8.72
N VAL A 23 15.67 19.65 7.52
CA VAL A 23 17.12 19.82 7.28
C VAL A 23 17.67 21.03 8.03
N LYS A 24 16.93 22.15 8.05
CA LYS A 24 17.31 23.35 8.79
C LYS A 24 17.42 23.10 10.29
N LYS A 25 16.57 22.23 10.85
CA LYS A 25 16.61 21.81 12.27
C LYS A 25 17.60 20.68 12.55
N ARG A 26 18.28 20.11 11.54
CA ARG A 26 19.17 18.93 11.64
C ARG A 26 18.51 17.71 12.29
N TRP A 27 17.20 17.54 12.10
CA TRP A 27 16.43 16.44 12.70
C TRP A 27 16.49 15.18 11.83
N TRP A 28 17.67 14.56 11.79
CA TRP A 28 17.93 13.35 10.99
C TRP A 28 16.97 12.19 11.29
N ARG A 29 16.54 12.04 12.55
CA ARG A 29 15.55 11.03 12.94
C ARG A 29 14.19 11.24 12.29
N GLU A 30 13.77 12.50 12.16
CA GLU A 30 12.49 12.82 11.53
C GLU A 30 12.56 12.68 10.02
N ILE A 31 13.70 13.00 9.39
CA ILE A 31 13.91 12.77 7.95
C ILE A 31 13.80 11.29 7.63
N ILE A 32 14.39 10.43 8.47
CA ILE A 32 14.30 8.97 8.32
C ILE A 32 12.85 8.49 8.48
N ALA A 33 12.12 8.99 9.49
CA ALA A 33 10.72 8.64 9.70
C ALA A 33 9.84 9.08 8.51
N TYR A 34 10.04 10.31 8.03
CA TYR A 34 9.38 10.85 6.84
C TYR A 34 9.64 9.98 5.62
N PHE A 35 10.91 9.66 5.34
CA PHE A 35 11.28 8.88 4.17
C PHE A 35 10.74 7.44 4.24
N LEU A 36 10.76 6.82 5.43
CA LEU A 36 10.15 5.51 5.66
C LEU A 36 8.65 5.55 5.34
N LEU A 37 7.92 6.49 5.93
CA LEU A 37 6.47 6.63 5.73
C LEU A 37 6.13 6.91 4.27
N LEU A 38 6.88 7.81 3.62
CA LEU A 38 6.71 8.17 2.23
C LEU A 38 6.95 6.95 1.32
N SER A 39 8.03 6.19 1.55
CA SER A 39 8.35 5.00 0.75
C SER A 39 7.28 3.92 0.89
N ILE A 40 6.75 3.70 2.10
CA ILE A 40 5.67 2.74 2.35
C ILE A 40 4.41 3.17 1.62
N GLY A 41 3.98 4.42 1.80
CA GLY A 41 2.80 4.96 1.13
C GLY A 41 2.92 4.88 -0.39
N MET A 42 4.09 5.22 -0.93
CA MET A 42 4.37 5.17 -2.36
C MET A 42 4.36 3.73 -2.91
N THR A 43 4.95 2.80 -2.16
CA THR A 43 4.93 1.36 -2.51
C THR A 43 3.49 0.85 -2.55
N PHE A 44 2.69 1.12 -1.52
CA PHE A 44 1.28 0.77 -1.49
C PHE A 44 0.48 1.38 -2.65
N ALA A 45 0.71 2.67 -2.93
CA ALA A 45 0.04 3.39 -4.00
C ALA A 45 0.37 2.82 -5.39
N VAL A 46 1.63 2.43 -5.61
CA VAL A 46 2.09 1.75 -6.83
C VAL A 46 1.50 0.35 -6.93
N LEU A 47 1.47 -0.43 -5.84
CA LEU A 47 0.84 -1.76 -5.79
C LEU A 47 -0.64 -1.70 -6.16
N LEU A 48 -1.38 -0.72 -5.62
CA LEU A 48 -2.77 -0.43 -5.98
C LEU A 48 -2.93 -0.07 -7.46
N CYS A 49 -2.06 0.81 -7.98
CA CYS A 49 -2.10 1.23 -9.39
C CYS A 49 -1.78 0.12 -10.37
N LEU A 50 -0.86 -0.79 -10.02
CA LEU A 50 -0.49 -1.92 -10.86
C LEU A 50 -1.63 -2.93 -11.02
N LYS A 51 -2.76 -2.78 -10.30
CA LYS A 51 -3.82 -3.79 -10.21
C LYS A 51 -3.22 -5.19 -10.01
N ILE A 52 -2.07 -5.29 -9.31
CA ILE A 52 -1.70 -6.54 -8.70
C ILE A 52 -2.91 -6.85 -7.84
N ASN A 53 -3.63 -7.92 -8.18
CA ASN A 53 -4.72 -8.44 -7.38
C ASN A 53 -4.08 -8.76 -6.03
N ILE A 54 -4.04 -7.76 -5.14
CA ILE A 54 -3.98 -7.98 -3.71
C ILE A 54 -5.15 -8.92 -3.53
N PRO A 55 -4.92 -10.22 -3.23
CA PRO A 55 -6.01 -11.14 -3.03
C PRO A 55 -6.86 -10.46 -1.98
N THR A 56 -8.05 -10.02 -2.40
CA THR A 56 -9.00 -9.35 -1.55
C THR A 56 -9.16 -10.24 -0.31
N PRO A 57 -9.37 -9.69 0.89
CA PRO A 57 -9.59 -10.52 2.08
C PRO A 57 -10.64 -11.60 1.82
N ILE A 58 -11.60 -11.31 0.93
CA ILE A 58 -12.60 -12.25 0.44
C ILE A 58 -12.00 -13.46 -0.30
N ASN A 59 -10.94 -13.32 -1.11
CA ASN A 59 -10.27 -14.43 -1.79
C ASN A 59 -9.48 -15.31 -0.80
N TRP A 60 -8.93 -14.71 0.26
CA TRP A 60 -8.32 -15.46 1.35
C TRP A 60 -9.37 -16.23 2.16
N ILE A 61 -10.50 -15.58 2.43
CA ILE A 61 -11.67 -16.20 3.08
C ILE A 61 -12.20 -17.33 2.19
N GLU A 62 -12.39 -17.14 0.88
CA GLU A 62 -12.81 -18.18 -0.05
C GLU A 62 -11.88 -19.39 -0.04
N LYS A 63 -10.56 -19.17 0.02
CA LYS A 63 -9.58 -20.28 0.09
C LYS A 63 -9.68 -21.08 1.39
N ILE A 64 -10.05 -20.44 2.50
CA ILE A 64 -10.29 -21.08 3.80
C ILE A 64 -11.66 -21.78 3.84
N TYR A 65 -12.68 -21.22 3.19
CA TYR A 65 -14.04 -21.75 3.20
C TYR A 65 -14.31 -22.79 2.10
N SER A 66 -13.54 -22.82 1.02
CA SER A 66 -13.59 -23.83 -0.05
C SER A 66 -13.54 -25.30 0.43
N PRO A 67 -12.68 -25.69 1.40
CA PRO A 67 -12.74 -27.04 1.95
C PRO A 67 -14.02 -27.31 2.74
N VAL A 68 -14.61 -26.30 3.39
CA VAL A 68 -15.85 -26.45 4.16
C VAL A 68 -17.05 -26.62 3.21
N THR A 69 -17.12 -25.84 2.13
CA THR A 69 -18.20 -25.95 1.15
C THR A 69 -18.18 -27.29 0.43
N SER A 70 -16.99 -27.80 0.05
CA SER A 70 -16.86 -29.13 -0.57
C SER A 70 -17.21 -30.28 0.38
N PHE A 71 -16.95 -30.15 1.68
CA PHE A 71 -17.41 -31.12 2.68
C PHE A 71 -18.94 -31.10 2.84
N VAL A 72 -19.54 -29.91 2.84
CA VAL A 72 -20.99 -29.74 2.95
C VAL A 72 -21.70 -30.28 1.70
N GLU A 73 -21.20 -29.98 0.50
CA GLU A 73 -21.72 -30.55 -0.76
C GLU A 73 -21.63 -32.07 -0.79
N ARG A 74 -20.53 -32.64 -0.28
CA ARG A 74 -20.33 -34.10 -0.22
C ARG A 74 -21.18 -34.81 0.84
N ILE A 75 -21.68 -34.09 1.84
CA ILE A 75 -22.60 -34.61 2.86
C ILE A 75 -24.07 -34.47 2.41
N LEU A 76 -24.37 -33.45 1.59
CA LEU A 76 -25.70 -33.20 1.05
C LEU A 76 -26.02 -33.97 -0.25
N SER A 77 -25.00 -34.49 -0.94
CA SER A 77 -25.12 -35.44 -2.07
C SER A 77 -25.11 -36.89 -1.61
#